data_AF-A0A632ER02-F1
#
_entry.id   AF-A0A632ER02-F1
#
_cell.length_a   1.000
_cell.length_b   1.000
_cell.length_c   1.000
_cell.angle_alpha   90.00
_cell.angle_beta   90.00
_cell.angle_gamma   90.00
#
_symmetry.space_group_name_H-M   'P 1'
#
loop_
_entity.id
_entity.type
_entity.pdbx_description
1 polymer ?
#
loop_
_entity_poly.entity_id
_entity_poly.type
_entity_poly.pdbx_seq_one_letter_code
_entity_poly.pdbx_strand_id
1 'polypeptide(L)'
;MSQLIVNGVVTMSSRDIADLVQSKHSDVKRSAERLVAAGILTAPLAQFDFEHNGNVYQEYRFNKRDSLVIVARLSPEFTAAVVDRWQELEEGQSVSVPRSLPEALRLAADLAEQKEQLTIQLAAAAPKVEFVDRYCSAKGSMSFRQVAKLLNAKETEFRLFLIERNILYRLGGTLTPMAQHISVGRFEVKTGTSSTSNHAFSQTRFTAKGVRWIG
;
A
#
# COMPACT_ATOMS: atom_id res chain seq x y z
N MET A 1 30.87 -11.23 13.14
CA MET A 1 30.12 -10.76 11.95
C MET A 1 31.05 -9.92 11.10
N SER A 2 31.72 -10.53 10.13
CA SER A 2 32.68 -9.85 9.26
C SER A 2 31.92 -9.24 8.08
N GLN A 3 31.77 -7.91 8.06
CA GLN A 3 31.17 -7.21 6.92
C GLN A 3 32.14 -7.25 5.73
N LEU A 4 31.86 -8.11 4.75
CA LEU A 4 32.63 -8.21 3.51
C LEU A 4 32.05 -7.27 2.45
N ILE A 5 32.44 -5.99 2.54
CA ILE A 5 32.16 -4.96 1.53
C ILE A 5 33.31 -4.97 0.52
N VAL A 6 33.01 -5.23 -0.75
CA VAL A 6 33.95 -5.05 -1.87
C VAL A 6 33.35 -3.98 -2.80
N ASN A 7 34.06 -2.87 -3.03
CA ASN A 7 33.59 -1.74 -3.86
C ASN A 7 32.22 -1.15 -3.47
N GLY A 8 31.88 -1.12 -2.18
CA GLY A 8 30.56 -0.65 -1.70
C GLY A 8 29.41 -1.65 -1.89
N VAL A 9 29.69 -2.84 -2.43
CA VAL A 9 28.71 -3.92 -2.58
C VAL A 9 28.86 -4.90 -1.42
N VAL A 10 27.75 -5.16 -0.72
CA VAL A 10 27.68 -6.16 0.34
C VAL A 10 27.75 -7.55 -0.29
N THR A 11 28.75 -8.33 0.11
CA THR A 11 28.97 -9.70 -0.36
C THR A 11 28.95 -10.68 0.80
N MET A 12 28.70 -11.95 0.49
CA MET A 12 28.75 -13.06 1.45
C MET A 12 29.81 -14.06 1.02
N SER A 13 30.68 -14.48 1.94
CA SER A 13 31.70 -15.47 1.60
C SER A 13 31.13 -16.89 1.59
N SER A 14 31.79 -17.77 0.83
CA SER A 14 31.56 -19.22 0.89
C SER A 14 31.71 -19.81 2.28
N ARG A 15 32.50 -19.19 3.18
CA ARG A 15 32.67 -19.62 4.58
C ARG A 15 31.47 -19.21 5.42
N ASP A 16 31.00 -17.96 5.28
CA ASP A 16 29.78 -17.50 5.95
C ASP A 16 28.58 -18.37 5.56
N ILE A 17 28.49 -18.75 4.28
CA ILE A 17 27.45 -19.68 3.79
C ILE A 17 27.61 -21.06 4.43
N ALA A 18 28.84 -21.59 4.53
CA ALA A 18 29.11 -22.88 5.15
C ALA A 18 28.64 -22.91 6.61
N ASP A 19 28.92 -21.83 7.35
CA ASP A 19 28.48 -21.67 8.74
C ASP A 19 26.95 -21.53 8.84
N LEU A 20 26.32 -20.81 7.90
CA LEU A 20 24.86 -20.65 7.86
C LEU A 20 24.12 -21.96 7.59
N VAL A 21 24.59 -22.75 6.63
CA VAL A 21 23.95 -24.03 6.26
C VAL A 21 24.47 -25.22 7.05
N GLN A 22 25.37 -25.00 8.02
CA GLN A 22 26.03 -26.05 8.81
C GLN A 22 26.64 -27.15 7.93
N SER A 23 27.29 -26.73 6.83
CA SER A 23 27.89 -27.62 5.84
C SER A 23 29.39 -27.38 5.72
N LYS A 24 30.13 -28.34 5.15
CA LYS A 24 31.57 -28.17 4.96
C LYS A 24 31.83 -27.14 3.87
N HIS A 25 32.83 -26.28 4.09
CA HIS A 25 33.25 -25.27 3.10
C HIS A 25 33.54 -25.88 1.71
N SER A 26 34.11 -27.08 1.65
CA SER A 26 34.35 -27.82 0.40
C SER A 26 33.07 -28.11 -0.38
N ASP A 27 31.97 -28.44 0.30
CA ASP A 27 30.69 -28.77 -0.32
C ASP A 27 30.02 -27.51 -0.88
N VAL A 28 30.18 -26.37 -0.19
CA VAL A 28 29.77 -25.06 -0.69
C VAL A 28 30.52 -24.69 -1.96
N LYS A 29 31.85 -24.84 -1.98
CA LYS A 29 32.69 -24.56 -3.16
C LYS A 29 32.29 -25.43 -4.35
N ARG A 30 32.13 -26.74 -4.13
CA ARG A 30 31.71 -27.69 -5.16
C ARG A 30 30.32 -27.35 -5.72
N SER A 31 29.40 -26.91 -4.87
CA SER A 31 28.06 -26.51 -5.29
C SER A 31 28.09 -25.22 -6.10
N ALA A 32 28.90 -24.24 -5.68
CA ALA A 32 29.10 -23.00 -6.43
C ALA A 32 29.67 -23.26 -7.83
N GLU A 33 30.68 -24.13 -7.95
CA GLU A 33 31.28 -24.55 -9.23
C GLU A 33 30.26 -25.20 -10.16
N ARG A 34 29.42 -26.10 -9.63
CA ARG A 34 28.33 -26.73 -10.39
C ARG A 34 27.29 -25.71 -10.86
N LEU A 35 26.91 -24.76 -10.01
CA LEU A 35 25.92 -23.75 -10.35
C LEU A 35 26.45 -22.74 -11.39
N VAL A 36 27.75 -22.43 -11.37
CA VAL A 36 28.40 -21.65 -12.44
C VAL A 36 28.44 -22.43 -13.74
N ALA A 37 28.84 -23.70 -13.71
CA ALA A 37 28.87 -24.54 -14.90
C ALA A 37 27.48 -24.70 -15.54
N ALA A 38 26.41 -24.68 -14.73
CA ALA A 38 25.03 -24.69 -15.19
C ALA A 38 24.50 -23.31 -15.64
N GLY A 39 25.30 -22.24 -15.55
CA GLY A 39 24.89 -20.88 -15.90
C GLY A 39 23.83 -20.27 -14.98
N ILE A 40 23.69 -20.79 -13.75
CA ILE A 40 22.65 -20.35 -12.80
C ILE A 40 23.11 -19.12 -11.99
N LEU A 41 24.40 -19.07 -11.62
CA LEU A 41 24.96 -17.90 -10.93
C LEU A 41 25.19 -16.76 -11.90
N THR A 42 25.00 -15.54 -11.41
CA THR A 42 25.05 -14.32 -12.22
C THR A 42 26.48 -13.88 -12.47
N ALA A 43 27.39 -14.15 -11.52
CA ALA A 43 28.78 -13.77 -11.58
C ALA A 43 29.72 -14.99 -11.68
N PRO A 44 30.86 -14.85 -12.37
CA PRO A 44 31.90 -15.87 -12.34
C PRO A 44 32.48 -16.02 -10.92
N LEU A 45 33.00 -17.20 -10.60
CA LEU A 45 33.63 -17.45 -9.30
C LEU A 45 34.95 -16.68 -9.19
N ALA A 46 34.94 -15.61 -8.40
CA ALA A 46 36.15 -14.91 -8.01
C ALA A 46 36.70 -15.52 -6.71
N GLN A 47 37.97 -15.93 -6.74
CA GLN A 47 38.72 -16.41 -5.59
C GLN A 47 39.33 -15.25 -4.82
N PHE A 48 39.28 -15.32 -3.49
CA PHE A 48 39.85 -14.35 -2.58
C PHE A 48 40.69 -15.07 -1.53
N ASP A 49 41.81 -14.45 -1.17
CA ASP A 49 42.66 -14.92 -0.10
C ASP A 49 42.01 -14.64 1.27
N PHE A 50 42.01 -15.66 2.12
CA PHE A 50 41.53 -15.63 3.50
C PHE A 50 42.62 -16.16 4.41
N GLU A 51 43.19 -15.29 5.23
CA GLU A 51 44.19 -15.66 6.23
C GLU A 51 43.54 -16.16 7.51
N HIS A 52 43.97 -17.33 7.98
CA HIS A 52 43.55 -17.88 9.27
C HIS A 52 44.67 -18.64 9.93
N ASN A 53 45.00 -18.28 11.17
CA ASN A 53 46.09 -18.87 11.95
C ASN A 53 47.44 -18.89 11.19
N GLY A 54 47.75 -17.82 10.45
CA GLY A 54 49.00 -17.68 9.69
C GLY A 54 49.04 -18.45 8.36
N ASN A 55 47.97 -19.16 8.01
CA ASN A 55 47.84 -19.85 6.72
C ASN A 55 46.87 -19.11 5.80
N VAL A 56 47.21 -19.06 4.50
CA VAL A 56 46.35 -18.47 3.46
C VAL A 56 45.46 -19.56 2.86
N TYR A 57 44.15 -19.30 2.80
CA TYR A 57 43.15 -20.17 2.20
C TYR A 57 42.35 -19.43 1.12
N GLN A 58 41.74 -20.18 0.20
CA GLN A 58 40.93 -19.61 -0.87
C GLN A 58 39.43 -19.69 -0.57
N GLU A 59 38.74 -18.54 -0.62
CA GLU A 59 37.28 -18.41 -0.51
C GLU A 59 36.65 -17.79 -1.77
N TYR A 60 35.37 -18.09 -2.01
CA TYR A 60 34.55 -17.37 -3.00
C TYR A 60 33.70 -16.31 -2.32
N ARG A 61 33.39 -15.22 -3.03
CA ARG A 61 32.44 -14.19 -2.59
C ARG A 61 31.28 -14.07 -3.56
N PHE A 62 30.07 -13.99 -3.01
CA PHE A 62 28.83 -13.98 -3.78
C PHE A 62 28.05 -12.69 -3.53
N ASN A 63 27.35 -12.23 -4.57
CA ASN A 63 26.32 -11.21 -4.42
C ASN A 63 25.09 -11.80 -3.70
N LYS A 64 24.15 -10.92 -3.29
CA LYS A 64 22.93 -11.31 -2.57
C LYS A 64 22.11 -12.41 -3.27
N ARG A 65 21.97 -12.36 -4.60
CA ARG A 65 21.18 -13.36 -5.34
C ARG A 65 21.87 -14.71 -5.31
N ASP A 66 23.14 -14.74 -5.69
CA ASP A 66 23.91 -15.96 -5.84
C ASP A 66 24.13 -16.64 -4.47
N SER A 67 24.30 -15.87 -3.40
CA SER A 67 24.34 -16.43 -2.03
C SER A 67 23.03 -17.11 -1.64
N LEU A 68 21.88 -16.52 -1.97
CA LEU A 68 20.56 -17.11 -1.68
C LEU A 68 20.32 -18.40 -2.49
N VAL A 69 20.74 -18.44 -3.75
CA VAL A 69 20.62 -19.64 -4.60
C VAL A 69 21.47 -20.78 -4.02
N ILE A 70 22.70 -20.49 -3.59
CA ILE A 70 23.58 -21.49 -2.98
C ILE A 70 22.98 -22.02 -1.67
N VAL A 71 22.48 -21.13 -0.80
CA VAL A 71 21.82 -21.52 0.45
C VAL A 71 20.59 -22.38 0.18
N ALA A 72 19.74 -21.98 -0.76
CA ALA A 72 18.55 -22.76 -1.12
C ALA A 72 18.91 -24.17 -1.62
N ARG A 73 20.01 -24.31 -2.38
CA ARG A 73 20.47 -25.62 -2.85
C ARG A 73 21.04 -26.51 -1.75
N LEU A 74 21.69 -25.91 -0.76
CA LEU A 74 22.42 -26.62 0.31
C LEU A 74 21.58 -26.88 1.56
N SER A 75 20.48 -26.14 1.75
CA SER A 75 19.56 -26.33 2.87
C SER A 75 18.24 -26.92 2.37
N PRO A 76 18.06 -28.26 2.48
CA PRO A 76 16.79 -28.91 2.23
C PRO A 76 15.68 -28.37 3.15
N GLU A 77 16.01 -28.02 4.39
CA GLU A 77 15.09 -27.43 5.37
C GLU A 77 14.55 -26.08 4.90
N PHE A 78 15.42 -25.20 4.37
CA PHE A 78 14.99 -23.94 3.79
C PHE A 78 14.06 -24.16 2.60
N THR A 79 14.38 -25.12 1.72
CA THR A 79 13.55 -25.44 0.56
C THR A 79 12.20 -26.03 0.98
N ALA A 80 12.19 -26.93 1.98
CA ALA A 80 10.97 -27.51 2.53
C ALA A 80 10.08 -26.41 3.14
N ALA A 81 10.63 -25.52 3.97
CA ALA A 81 9.87 -24.41 4.54
C ALA A 81 9.24 -23.49 3.48
N VAL A 82 9.92 -23.26 2.35
CA VAL A 82 9.35 -22.51 1.22
C VAL A 82 8.23 -23.29 0.55
N VAL A 83 8.39 -24.60 0.33
CA VAL A 83 7.36 -25.47 -0.26
C VAL A 83 6.13 -25.53 0.65
N ASP A 84 6.31 -25.81 1.93
CA ASP A 84 5.24 -25.89 2.93
C ASP A 84 4.47 -24.58 2.98
N ARG A 85 5.19 -23.44 2.97
CA ARG A 85 4.56 -22.12 2.95
C ARG A 85 3.70 -21.88 1.71
N TRP A 86 4.13 -22.37 0.55
CA TRP A 86 3.33 -22.27 -0.67
C TRP A 86 2.10 -23.17 -0.61
N GLN A 87 2.24 -24.39 -0.08
CA GLN A 87 1.11 -25.29 0.13
C GLN A 87 0.06 -24.68 1.06
N GLU A 88 0.47 -24.08 2.19
CA GLU A 88 -0.45 -23.37 3.10
C GLU A 88 -1.20 -22.23 2.40
N LEU A 89 -0.51 -21.45 1.55
CA LEU A 89 -1.13 -20.35 0.81
C LEU A 89 -2.12 -20.87 -0.23
N GLU A 90 -1.80 -21.96 -0.92
CA GLU A 90 -2.69 -22.61 -1.89
C GLU A 90 -3.91 -23.26 -1.21
N GLU A 91 -3.73 -23.90 -0.06
CA GLU A 91 -4.82 -24.44 0.77
C GLU A 91 -5.74 -23.33 1.27
N GLY A 92 -5.17 -22.22 1.76
CA GLY A 92 -5.93 -21.04 2.16
C GLY A 92 -6.65 -20.33 1.00
N GLN A 93 -6.21 -20.57 -0.25
CA GLN A 93 -6.80 -20.03 -1.47
C GLN A 93 -7.65 -21.06 -2.23
N SER A 94 -7.90 -22.24 -1.64
CA SER A 94 -8.79 -23.24 -2.22
C SER A 94 -10.23 -22.71 -2.24
N VAL A 95 -10.56 -21.98 -3.30
CA VAL A 95 -11.95 -21.71 -3.69
C VAL A 95 -12.57 -23.07 -3.90
N SER A 96 -13.53 -23.44 -3.05
CA SER A 96 -14.31 -24.66 -3.20
C SER A 96 -15.11 -24.59 -4.49
N VAL A 97 -14.49 -24.98 -5.60
CA VAL A 97 -15.15 -25.09 -6.90
C VAL A 97 -16.06 -26.32 -6.83
N PRO A 98 -17.38 -26.18 -7.06
CA PRO A 98 -18.30 -27.30 -7.10
C PRO A 98 -17.80 -28.37 -8.06
N ARG A 99 -17.65 -29.61 -7.58
CA ARG A 99 -17.13 -30.72 -8.40
C ARG A 99 -18.22 -31.40 -9.23
N SER A 100 -19.48 -31.10 -8.95
CA SER A 100 -20.63 -31.66 -9.63
C SER A 100 -21.53 -30.59 -10.26
N LEU A 101 -22.14 -30.90 -11.40
CA LEU A 101 -23.05 -30.00 -12.11
C LEU A 101 -24.24 -29.53 -11.25
N PRO A 102 -24.90 -30.39 -10.43
CA PRO A 102 -25.99 -29.94 -9.55
C PRO A 102 -25.54 -28.95 -8.47
N GLU A 103 -24.35 -29.15 -7.92
CA GLU A 103 -23.77 -28.26 -6.89
C GLU A 103 -23.38 -26.91 -7.50
N ALA A 104 -22.82 -26.91 -8.72
CA ALA A 104 -22.52 -25.70 -9.47
C ALA A 104 -23.76 -24.87 -9.77
N LEU A 105 -24.86 -25.53 -10.18
CA LEU A 105 -26.13 -24.85 -10.47
C LEU A 105 -26.77 -24.25 -9.21
N ARG A 106 -26.65 -24.91 -8.05
CA ARG A 106 -27.12 -24.36 -6.76
C ARG A 106 -26.33 -23.12 -6.35
N LEU A 107 -25.00 -23.21 -6.38
CA LEU A 107 -24.15 -22.06 -6.07
C LEU A 107 -24.39 -20.89 -7.03
N ALA A 108 -24.60 -21.16 -8.32
CA ALA A 108 -24.95 -20.14 -9.30
C ALA A 108 -26.31 -19.48 -9.00
N ALA A 109 -27.31 -20.25 -8.53
CA ALA A 109 -28.60 -19.71 -8.11
C ALA A 109 -28.46 -18.81 -6.87
N ASP A 110 -27.74 -19.27 -5.84
CA ASP A 110 -27.51 -18.49 -4.62
C ASP A 110 -26.79 -17.16 -4.94
N LEU A 111 -25.80 -17.20 -5.82
CA LEU A 111 -25.10 -15.99 -6.28
C LEU A 111 -26.00 -15.06 -7.10
N ALA A 112 -26.89 -15.61 -7.93
CA ALA A 112 -27.84 -14.81 -8.70
C ALA A 112 -28.83 -14.09 -7.78
N GLU A 113 -29.37 -14.77 -6.77
CA GLU A 113 -30.26 -14.18 -5.77
C GLU A 113 -29.56 -13.08 -4.95
N GLN A 114 -28.32 -13.32 -4.50
CA GLN A 114 -27.54 -12.30 -3.80
C GLN A 114 -27.29 -11.07 -4.69
N LYS A 115 -26.95 -11.29 -5.96
CA LYS A 115 -26.75 -10.21 -6.92
C LYS A 115 -28.05 -9.42 -7.11
N GLU A 116 -29.17 -10.09 -7.25
CA GLU A 116 -30.48 -9.43 -7.40
C GLU A 116 -30.81 -8.58 -6.16
N GLN A 117 -30.66 -9.13 -4.95
CA GLN A 117 -30.85 -8.39 -3.70
C GLN A 117 -29.96 -7.16 -3.61
N LEU A 118 -28.68 -7.29 -3.96
CA LEU A 118 -27.74 -6.16 -3.98
C LEU A 118 -28.14 -5.13 -5.05
N THR A 119 -28.59 -5.54 -6.23
CA THR A 119 -29.06 -4.60 -7.27
C THR A 119 -30.33 -3.87 -6.83
N ILE A 120 -31.23 -4.52 -6.11
CA ILE A 120 -32.42 -3.88 -5.53
C ILE A 120 -32.01 -2.84 -4.48
N GLN A 121 -31.06 -3.17 -3.59
CA GLN A 121 -30.53 -2.23 -2.60
C GLN A 121 -29.83 -1.03 -3.28
N LEU A 122 -29.05 -1.28 -4.33
CA LEU A 122 -28.40 -0.22 -5.11
C LEU A 122 -29.42 0.64 -5.86
N ALA A 123 -30.48 0.05 -6.43
CA ALA A 123 -31.55 0.78 -7.08
C ALA A 123 -32.34 1.64 -6.08
N ALA A 124 -32.58 1.14 -4.86
CA ALA A 124 -33.17 1.93 -3.78
C ALA A 124 -32.24 3.07 -3.31
N ALA A 125 -30.92 2.88 -3.38
CA ALA A 125 -29.93 3.90 -3.06
C ALA A 125 -29.67 4.90 -4.22
N ALA A 126 -29.97 4.54 -5.47
CA ALA A 126 -29.77 5.35 -6.67
C ALA A 126 -30.38 6.76 -6.59
N PRO A 127 -31.63 6.98 -6.13
CA PRO A 127 -32.17 8.34 -6.03
C PRO A 127 -31.44 9.20 -4.99
N LYS A 128 -30.85 8.58 -3.95
CA LYS A 128 -30.06 9.29 -2.93
C LYS A 128 -28.71 9.75 -3.49
N VAL A 129 -28.08 8.92 -4.33
CA VAL A 129 -26.81 9.26 -5.00
C VAL A 129 -27.04 10.28 -6.11
N GLU A 130 -28.09 10.11 -6.93
CA GLU A 130 -28.39 11.03 -8.03
C GLU A 130 -28.82 12.42 -7.55
N PHE A 131 -29.52 12.52 -6.40
CA PHE A 131 -29.80 13.81 -5.76
C PHE A 131 -28.50 14.50 -5.32
N VAL A 132 -27.58 13.78 -4.67
CA VAL A 132 -26.29 14.33 -4.24
C VAL A 132 -25.44 14.76 -5.44
N ASP A 133 -25.41 13.97 -6.52
CA ASP A 133 -24.65 14.31 -7.72
C ASP A 133 -25.26 15.47 -8.53
N ARG A 134 -26.59 15.51 -8.72
CA ARG A 134 -27.25 16.69 -9.35
C ARG A 134 -27.08 17.95 -8.51
N TYR A 135 -27.21 17.85 -7.19
CA TYR A 135 -27.05 18.98 -6.28
C TYR A 135 -25.60 19.49 -6.23
N CYS A 136 -24.60 18.60 -6.33
CA CYS A 136 -23.19 18.96 -6.42
C CYS A 136 -22.78 19.47 -7.82
N SER A 137 -23.48 19.11 -8.89
CA SER A 137 -23.17 19.58 -10.25
C SER A 137 -23.51 21.06 -10.51
N ALA A 138 -24.35 21.67 -9.66
CA ALA A 138 -24.65 23.10 -9.74
C ALA A 138 -23.39 23.90 -9.39
N LYS A 139 -22.81 24.59 -10.38
CA LYS A 139 -21.61 25.43 -10.26
C LYS A 139 -21.84 26.67 -9.38
N GLY A 140 -21.93 26.46 -8.06
CA GLY A 140 -22.08 27.51 -7.06
C GLY A 140 -21.36 27.15 -5.77
N SER A 141 -20.42 28.00 -5.34
CA SER A 141 -19.78 27.92 -4.03
C SER A 141 -20.82 28.23 -2.93
N MET A 142 -21.02 27.36 -1.95
CA MET A 142 -22.01 27.52 -0.88
C MET A 142 -21.42 28.16 0.38
N SER A 143 -22.23 28.96 1.07
CA SER A 143 -21.89 29.50 2.39
C SER A 143 -22.08 28.48 3.50
N PHE A 144 -21.42 28.68 4.64
CA PHE A 144 -21.49 27.82 5.83
C PHE A 144 -22.93 27.49 6.26
N ARG A 145 -23.80 28.51 6.30
CA ARG A 145 -25.20 28.36 6.71
C ARG A 145 -26.01 27.51 5.73
N GLN A 146 -25.72 27.63 4.44
CA GLN A 146 -26.40 26.83 3.40
C GLN A 146 -26.04 25.35 3.54
N VAL A 147 -24.77 25.04 3.78
CA VAL A 147 -24.30 23.66 3.99
C VAL A 147 -24.86 23.07 5.29
N ALA A 148 -24.87 23.83 6.39
CA ALA A 148 -25.44 23.37 7.65
C ALA A 148 -26.95 23.04 7.53
N LYS A 149 -27.71 23.88 6.81
CA LYS A 149 -29.14 23.64 6.55
C LYS A 149 -29.37 22.41 5.66
N LEU A 150 -28.50 22.19 4.67
CA LEU A 150 -28.56 21.05 3.76
C LEU A 150 -28.33 19.73 4.52
N LEU A 151 -27.28 19.68 5.35
CA LEU A 151 -26.92 18.50 6.13
C LEU A 151 -27.83 18.27 7.35
N ASN A 152 -28.85 19.13 7.54
CA ASN A 152 -29.72 19.14 8.72
C ASN A 152 -28.94 19.15 10.05
N ALA A 153 -27.78 19.81 10.06
CA ALA A 153 -26.86 19.87 11.19
C ALA A 153 -26.93 21.22 11.88
N LYS A 154 -26.80 21.25 13.22
CA LYS A 154 -26.78 22.49 13.98
C LYS A 154 -25.51 23.28 13.65
N GLU A 155 -25.65 24.56 13.30
CA GLU A 155 -24.55 25.42 12.83
C GLU A 155 -23.36 25.43 13.81
N THR A 156 -23.63 25.43 15.11
CA THR A 156 -22.61 25.40 16.17
C THR A 156 -21.84 24.09 16.20
N GLU A 157 -22.54 22.94 16.10
CA GLU A 157 -21.92 21.62 16.12
C GLU A 157 -21.10 21.37 14.86
N PHE A 158 -21.64 21.79 13.71
CA PHE A 158 -20.93 21.71 12.44
C PHE A 158 -19.63 22.53 12.46
N ARG A 159 -19.63 23.68 13.14
CA ARG A 159 -18.44 24.52 13.30
C ARG A 159 -17.39 23.86 14.18
N LEU A 160 -17.81 23.25 15.28
CA LEU A 160 -16.92 22.52 16.19
C LEU A 160 -16.30 21.32 15.48
N PHE A 161 -17.11 20.52 14.79
CA PHE A 161 -16.66 19.37 14.00
C PHE A 161 -15.54 19.72 13.00
N LEU A 162 -15.71 20.83 12.26
CA LEU A 162 -14.72 21.26 11.28
C LEU A 162 -13.43 21.79 11.92
N ILE A 163 -13.51 22.33 13.13
CA ILE A 163 -12.33 22.78 13.90
C ILE A 163 -11.60 21.58 14.51
N GLU A 164 -12.33 20.66 15.15
CA GLU A 164 -11.79 19.45 15.78
C GLU A 164 -11.06 18.55 14.78
N ARG A 165 -11.61 18.42 13.57
CA ARG A 165 -10.98 17.63 12.50
C ARG A 165 -9.88 18.35 11.74
N ASN A 166 -9.45 19.53 12.20
CA ASN A 166 -8.42 20.35 11.54
C ASN A 166 -8.77 20.66 10.07
N ILE A 167 -10.04 20.90 9.76
CA ILE A 167 -10.49 21.23 8.39
C ILE A 167 -10.50 22.75 8.20
N LEU A 168 -11.04 23.45 9.20
CA LEU A 168 -11.07 24.91 9.31
C LEU A 168 -10.38 25.33 10.60
N TYR A 169 -9.70 26.48 10.58
CA TYR A 169 -9.13 27.10 11.77
C TYR A 169 -9.61 28.55 11.90
N ARG A 170 -9.46 29.13 13.10
CA ARG A 170 -9.84 30.53 13.35
C ARG A 170 -8.65 31.44 13.08
N LEU A 171 -8.82 32.38 12.15
CA LEU A 171 -7.86 33.44 11.86
C LEU A 171 -8.59 34.78 11.92
N GLY A 172 -8.23 35.64 12.89
CA GLY A 172 -8.84 36.97 13.03
C GLY A 172 -10.37 36.95 13.18
N GLY A 173 -10.92 35.97 13.91
CA GLY A 173 -12.38 35.80 14.07
C GLY A 173 -13.10 35.16 12.87
N THR A 174 -12.40 34.89 11.77
CA THR A 174 -12.95 34.26 10.55
C THR A 174 -12.49 32.81 10.43
N LEU A 175 -13.40 31.93 10.01
CA LEU A 175 -13.08 30.52 9.72
C LEU A 175 -12.36 30.40 8.38
N THR A 176 -11.12 29.95 8.41
CA THR A 176 -10.25 29.81 7.23
C THR A 176 -9.93 28.33 7.00
N PRO A 177 -10.01 27.81 5.76
CA PRO A 177 -9.68 26.42 5.46
C PRO A 177 -8.18 26.19 5.48
N MET A 178 -7.76 24.99 5.90
CA MET A 178 -6.36 24.60 5.81
C MET A 178 -5.89 24.51 4.36
N ALA A 179 -4.62 24.82 4.11
CA ALA A 179 -4.02 24.83 2.77
C ALA A 179 -4.22 23.50 2.02
N GLN A 180 -4.19 22.37 2.73
CA GLN A 180 -4.43 21.03 2.18
C GLN A 180 -5.84 20.87 1.57
N HIS A 181 -6.83 21.56 2.10
CA HIS A 181 -8.20 21.49 1.59
C HIS A 181 -8.49 22.54 0.51
N ILE A 182 -7.70 23.62 0.47
CA ILE A 182 -7.69 24.59 -0.63
C ILE A 182 -7.04 23.95 -1.87
N SER A 183 -5.88 23.30 -1.71
CA SER A 183 -5.16 22.67 -2.83
C SER A 183 -5.94 21.54 -3.49
N VAL A 184 -6.71 20.77 -2.70
CA VAL A 184 -7.59 19.70 -3.19
C VAL A 184 -8.90 20.27 -3.79
N GLY A 185 -9.13 21.57 -3.69
CA GLY A 185 -10.30 22.26 -4.24
C GLY A 185 -11.60 21.96 -3.48
N ARG A 186 -11.53 21.64 -2.18
CA ARG A 186 -12.71 21.40 -1.33
C ARG A 186 -13.34 22.72 -0.87
N PHE A 187 -12.52 23.74 -0.64
CA PHE A 187 -12.96 25.06 -0.21
C PHE A 187 -12.40 26.15 -1.13
N GLU A 188 -13.15 27.23 -1.29
CA GLU A 188 -12.74 28.44 -1.99
C GLU A 188 -12.83 29.62 -1.02
N VAL A 189 -11.80 30.47 -0.97
CA VAL A 189 -11.80 31.69 -0.16
C VAL A 189 -12.07 32.86 -1.09
N LYS A 190 -13.23 33.51 -0.93
CA LYS A 190 -13.55 34.73 -1.68
C LYS A 190 -13.17 35.94 -0.85
N THR A 191 -12.19 36.68 -1.34
CA THR A 191 -11.78 37.96 -0.79
C THR A 191 -12.36 39.09 -1.62
N GLY A 192 -13.00 40.06 -0.99
CA GLY A 192 -13.57 41.22 -1.67
C GLY A 192 -13.54 42.45 -0.79
N THR A 193 -13.72 43.63 -1.40
CA THR A 193 -13.89 44.90 -0.69
C THR A 193 -15.34 45.33 -0.84
N SER A 194 -16.00 45.68 0.26
CA SER A 194 -17.36 46.23 0.22
C SER A 194 -17.32 47.61 -0.45
N SER A 195 -18.12 47.81 -1.51
CA SER A 195 -18.23 49.08 -2.23
C SER A 195 -18.75 50.24 -1.36
N THR A 196 -19.39 49.93 -0.23
CA THR A 196 -20.02 50.92 0.66
C THR A 196 -19.17 51.28 1.87
N SER A 197 -18.24 50.42 2.31
CA SER A 197 -17.47 50.63 3.55
C SER A 197 -15.96 50.41 3.42
N ASN A 198 -15.46 50.08 2.21
CA ASN A 198 -14.06 49.81 1.91
C ASN A 198 -13.38 48.76 2.83
N HIS A 199 -14.16 48.00 3.60
CA HIS A 199 -13.65 46.91 4.42
C HIS A 199 -13.40 45.68 3.54
N ALA A 200 -12.17 45.17 3.61
CA ALA A 200 -11.81 43.89 3.01
C ALA A 200 -12.42 42.76 3.85
N PHE A 201 -13.21 41.90 3.20
CA PHE A 201 -13.74 40.68 3.82
C PHE A 201 -13.14 39.46 3.12
N SER A 202 -12.84 38.43 3.92
CA SER A 202 -12.45 37.11 3.45
C SER A 202 -13.52 36.12 3.92
N GLN A 203 -14.18 35.43 2.99
CA GLN A 203 -15.20 34.46 3.34
C GLN A 203 -14.92 33.11 2.69
N THR A 204 -14.88 32.06 3.51
CA THR A 204 -14.76 30.67 3.09
C THR A 204 -16.07 30.15 2.53
N ARG A 205 -16.00 29.49 1.38
CA ARG A 205 -17.13 28.83 0.70
C ARG A 205 -16.81 27.38 0.40
N PHE A 206 -17.83 26.55 0.48
CA PHE A 206 -17.77 25.13 0.20
C PHE A 206 -18.01 24.91 -1.29
N THR A 207 -17.12 24.18 -1.94
CA THR A 207 -17.35 23.71 -3.30
C THR A 207 -18.24 22.46 -3.28
N ALA A 208 -18.79 22.09 -4.43
CA ALA A 208 -19.46 20.81 -4.62
C ALA A 208 -18.66 19.60 -4.08
N LYS A 209 -17.35 19.59 -4.36
CA LYS A 209 -16.41 18.57 -3.89
C LYS A 209 -16.24 18.61 -2.37
N GLY A 210 -16.26 19.79 -1.77
CA GLY A 210 -16.21 19.98 -0.32
C GLY A 210 -17.47 19.48 0.38
N VAL A 211 -18.65 19.75 -0.18
CA VAL A 211 -19.93 19.29 0.39
C VAL A 211 -20.04 17.76 0.34
N ARG A 212 -19.72 17.14 -0.81
CA ARG A 212 -19.69 15.66 -0.96
C ARG A 212 -18.70 14.97 -0.03
N TRP A 213 -17.62 15.65 0.35
CA TRP A 213 -16.62 15.06 1.23
C TRP A 213 -17.03 15.10 2.71
N ILE A 214 -17.92 16.02 3.09
CA ILE A 214 -18.32 16.24 4.48
C ILE A 214 -19.60 15.48 4.84
N GLY A 215 -20.55 15.36 3.91
CA GLY A 215 -21.78 14.57 4.06
C GLY A 215 -21.60 13.12 3.64
#